data_AF-A0A9W8APQ1-F1
#
_entry.id   AF-A0A9W8APQ1-F1
#
_cell.length_a   1.000
_cell.length_b   1.000
_cell.length_c   1.000
_cell.angle_alpha   90.00
_cell.angle_beta   90.00
_cell.angle_gamma   90.00
#
_symmetry.space_group_name_H-M   'P 1'
#
loop_
_entity.id
_entity.type
_entity.pdbx_description
1 polymer ?
#
loop_
_entity_poly.entity_id
_entity_poly.type
_entity_poly.pdbx_seq_one_letter_code
_entity_poly.pdbx_strand_id
1 'polypeptide(L)'
;MATEPVIETTFNQKIHNVLVQILTLLWFMCIPIRTLVNLVLALFLTVVWRPFVTVFTSTPLAGMLARFVERNTWVMILFFALPASFVFDTFFRIRNWYVRSFLAAPKLHDQRVREVQRQVRRWNEQGRSKPMCTARPGWLTMSTRSATFKDDCSRISINLHDIIHVDTVNQLVKVEPLVDMGQISAHLLPLGYSLAIMVEMEDLTVGGLLMGVGLEVNSHIYGLLFETAERFEVVLGDGSLVTCSRTENPELFHALPMSHGTLGFLVSAELKIIP
;
A
#
# COMPACT_ATOMS: atom_id res chain seq x y z
N MET A 1 38.20 22.14 24.93
CA MET A 1 38.87 21.94 23.63
C MET A 1 38.30 20.66 23.02
N ALA A 2 37.21 20.78 22.27
CA ALA A 2 36.56 19.69 21.54
C ALA A 2 35.58 20.30 20.53
N THR A 3 36.13 20.79 19.42
CA THR A 3 35.40 21.37 18.28
C THR A 3 35.53 20.40 17.10
N GLU A 4 34.72 19.34 17.01
CA GLU A 4 34.84 18.44 15.85
C GLU A 4 33.65 17.54 15.40
N PRO A 5 32.34 17.72 15.77
CA PRO A 5 31.27 16.93 15.14
C PRO A 5 30.46 17.66 14.04
N VAL A 6 30.64 18.97 13.86
CA VAL A 6 29.80 19.79 12.95
C VAL A 6 30.27 19.70 11.48
N ILE A 7 31.54 19.38 11.25
CA ILE A 7 32.12 19.32 9.90
C ILE A 7 31.77 17.98 9.21
N GLU A 8 31.69 16.90 9.98
CA GLU A 8 31.39 15.55 9.45
C GLU A 8 29.92 15.41 9.00
N THR A 9 28.99 16.04 9.72
CA THR A 9 27.55 16.07 9.40
C THR A 9 27.26 16.89 8.14
N THR A 10 27.95 18.01 7.95
CA THR A 10 27.82 18.84 6.74
C THR A 10 28.43 18.20 5.49
N PHE A 11 29.51 17.41 5.65
CA PHE A 11 30.13 16.65 4.55
C PHE A 11 29.23 15.51 4.05
N ASN A 12 28.69 14.70 4.97
CA ASN A 12 27.75 13.62 4.62
C ASN A 12 26.46 14.13 3.97
N GLN A 13 25.97 15.30 4.40
CA GLN A 13 24.78 15.91 3.82
C GLN A 13 25.03 16.46 2.40
N LYS A 14 26.24 16.99 2.13
CA LYS A 14 26.65 17.36 0.77
C LYS A 14 26.76 16.14 -0.14
N ILE A 15 27.35 15.04 0.34
CA ILE A 15 27.45 13.78 -0.42
C ILE A 15 26.06 13.22 -0.74
N HIS A 16 25.15 13.20 0.24
CA HIS A 16 23.78 12.74 0.04
C HIS A 16 23.05 13.60 -1.02
N ASN A 17 23.18 14.93 -0.95
CA ASN A 17 22.57 15.83 -1.92
C ASN A 17 23.14 15.64 -3.34
N VAL A 18 24.45 15.44 -3.47
CA VAL A 18 25.10 15.16 -4.77
C VAL A 18 24.65 13.82 -5.33
N LEU A 19 24.57 12.77 -4.51
CA LEU A 19 24.03 11.45 -4.91
C LEU A 19 22.58 11.55 -5.37
N VAL A 20 21.73 12.27 -4.64
CA VAL A 20 20.33 12.50 -5.02
C VAL A 20 20.24 13.27 -6.34
N GLN A 21 21.09 14.28 -6.57
CA GLN A 21 21.14 15.03 -7.83
C GLN A 21 21.63 14.17 -9.01
N ILE A 22 22.61 13.30 -8.80
CA ILE A 22 23.08 12.36 -9.83
C ILE A 22 21.97 11.35 -10.15
N LEU A 23 21.30 10.81 -9.14
CA LEU A 23 20.20 9.86 -9.33
C LEU A 23 19.00 10.50 -10.03
N THR A 24 18.66 11.76 -9.71
CA THR A 24 17.60 12.48 -10.43
C THR A 24 18.00 12.78 -11.87
N LEU A 25 19.25 13.18 -12.13
CA LEU A 25 19.74 13.38 -13.50
C LEU A 25 19.73 12.09 -14.32
N LEU A 26 20.18 10.97 -13.74
CA LEU A 26 20.08 9.64 -14.36
C LEU A 26 18.63 9.27 -14.64
N TRP A 27 17.73 9.52 -13.70
CA TRP A 27 16.30 9.30 -13.89
C TRP A 27 15.75 10.12 -15.07
N PHE A 28 16.08 11.42 -15.15
CA PHE A 28 15.67 12.28 -16.27
C PHE A 28 16.26 11.84 -17.61
N MET A 29 17.51 11.35 -17.64
CA MET A 29 18.13 10.79 -18.85
C MET A 29 17.45 9.48 -19.30
N CYS A 30 16.87 8.71 -18.39
CA CYS A 30 16.13 7.50 -18.72
C CYS A 30 14.69 7.77 -19.21
N ILE A 31 14.11 8.96 -18.95
CA ILE A 31 12.76 9.32 -19.43
C ILE A 31 12.62 9.19 -20.95
N PRO A 32 13.49 9.79 -21.80
CA PRO A 32 13.35 9.70 -23.26
C PRO A 32 13.46 8.26 -23.77
N ILE A 33 14.35 7.46 -23.16
CA ILE A 33 14.50 6.03 -23.49
C ILE A 33 13.23 5.28 -23.14
N ARG A 34 12.69 5.48 -21.92
CA ARG A 34 11.43 4.86 -21.49
C ARG A 34 10.26 5.26 -22.40
N THR A 35 10.17 6.52 -22.80
CA THR A 35 9.12 6.97 -23.72
C THR A 35 9.26 6.36 -25.11
N LEU A 36 10.50 6.22 -25.61
CA LEU A 36 10.76 5.59 -26.91
C LEU A 36 10.40 4.09 -26.86
N VAL A 37 10.80 3.38 -25.81
CA VAL A 37 10.45 1.97 -25.61
C VAL A 37 8.93 1.80 -25.55
N ASN A 38 8.24 2.62 -24.74
CA ASN A 38 6.78 2.57 -24.64
C ASN A 38 6.10 2.87 -25.97
N LEU A 39 6.61 3.82 -26.75
CA LEU A 39 6.08 4.17 -28.07
C LEU A 39 6.25 3.00 -29.05
N VAL A 40 7.44 2.39 -29.10
CA VAL A 40 7.72 1.23 -29.97
C VAL A 40 6.84 0.04 -29.58
N LEU A 41 6.69 -0.23 -28.28
CA LEU A 41 5.80 -1.28 -27.78
C LEU A 41 4.34 -1.00 -28.13
N ALA A 42 3.88 0.24 -27.95
CA ALA A 42 2.52 0.62 -28.30
C ALA A 42 2.25 0.51 -29.80
N LEU A 43 3.22 0.92 -30.63
CA LEU A 43 3.15 0.78 -32.09
C LEU A 43 3.08 -0.69 -32.51
N PHE A 44 3.95 -1.53 -31.94
CA PHE A 44 3.92 -2.98 -32.19
C PHE A 44 2.58 -3.59 -31.76
N LEU A 45 2.10 -3.25 -30.56
CA LEU A 45 0.84 -3.78 -30.03
C LEU A 45 -0.37 -3.37 -30.89
N THR A 46 -0.36 -2.15 -31.45
CA THR A 46 -1.48 -1.63 -32.23
C THR A 46 -1.43 -2.01 -33.69
N VAL A 47 -0.25 -1.96 -34.32
CA VAL A 47 -0.07 -2.15 -35.76
C VAL A 47 0.15 -3.62 -36.11
N VAL A 48 0.77 -4.41 -35.24
CA VAL A 48 1.14 -5.80 -35.52
C VAL A 48 0.29 -6.76 -34.68
N TRP A 49 0.31 -6.61 -33.36
CA TRP A 49 -0.31 -7.58 -32.46
C TRP A 49 -1.84 -7.58 -32.54
N ARG A 50 -2.48 -6.41 -32.47
CA ARG A 50 -3.95 -6.30 -32.56
C ARG A 50 -4.54 -6.91 -33.83
N PRO A 51 -4.10 -6.53 -35.05
CA PRO A 51 -4.64 -7.13 -36.27
C PRO A 51 -4.34 -8.63 -36.35
N PHE A 52 -3.15 -9.07 -35.94
CA PHE A 52 -2.81 -10.49 -35.85
C PHE A 52 -3.77 -11.26 -34.94
N VAL A 53 -4.03 -10.76 -33.72
CA VAL A 53 -4.96 -11.39 -32.78
C VAL A 53 -6.37 -11.44 -33.37
N THR A 54 -6.86 -10.35 -33.98
CA THR A 54 -8.20 -10.35 -34.58
C THR A 54 -8.35 -11.39 -35.70
N VAL A 55 -7.35 -11.50 -36.57
CA VAL A 55 -7.32 -12.50 -37.65
C VAL A 55 -7.19 -13.91 -37.08
N PHE A 56 -6.34 -14.11 -36.08
CA PHE A 56 -6.16 -15.40 -35.42
C PHE A 56 -7.47 -15.86 -34.76
N THR A 57 -8.12 -15.00 -33.98
CA THR A 57 -9.38 -15.31 -33.27
C THR A 57 -10.55 -15.62 -34.19
N SER A 58 -10.51 -15.17 -35.45
CA SER A 58 -11.54 -15.47 -36.44
C SER A 58 -11.30 -16.81 -37.16
N THR A 59 -10.20 -17.51 -36.89
CA THR A 59 -9.95 -18.86 -37.42
C THR A 59 -10.58 -19.96 -36.55
N PRO A 60 -11.02 -21.09 -37.15
CA PRO A 60 -11.50 -22.24 -36.38
C PRO A 60 -10.42 -22.89 -35.50
N LEU A 61 -9.14 -22.65 -35.83
CA LEU A 61 -7.99 -23.08 -35.03
C LEU A 61 -7.95 -22.39 -33.67
N ALA A 62 -8.23 -21.09 -33.60
CA ALA A 62 -8.27 -20.36 -32.33
C ALA A 62 -9.38 -20.89 -31.41
N GLY A 63 -10.55 -21.21 -31.95
CA GLY A 63 -11.62 -21.86 -31.18
C GLY A 63 -11.26 -23.26 -30.68
N MET A 64 -10.50 -24.03 -31.47
CA MET A 64 -9.98 -25.34 -31.05
C MET A 64 -8.94 -25.21 -29.94
N LEU A 65 -8.00 -24.27 -30.08
CA LEU A 65 -6.98 -23.97 -29.06
C LEU A 65 -7.59 -23.44 -27.77
N ALA A 66 -8.57 -22.54 -27.84
CA ALA A 66 -9.28 -22.03 -26.67
C ALA A 66 -9.96 -23.16 -25.90
N ARG A 67 -10.72 -24.02 -26.58
CA ARG A 67 -11.35 -25.20 -25.95
C ARG A 67 -10.32 -26.19 -25.40
N PHE A 68 -9.19 -26.36 -26.07
CA PHE A 68 -8.09 -27.21 -25.57
C PHE A 68 -7.46 -26.63 -24.30
N VAL A 69 -7.22 -25.32 -24.26
CA VAL A 69 -6.69 -24.61 -23.09
C VAL A 69 -7.70 -24.64 -21.95
N GLU A 70 -8.98 -24.37 -22.19
CA GLU A 70 -10.04 -24.46 -21.19
C GLU A 70 -10.14 -25.89 -20.60
N ARG A 71 -10.12 -26.90 -21.46
CA ARG A 71 -10.20 -28.31 -21.03
C ARG A 71 -8.94 -28.78 -20.29
N ASN A 72 -7.77 -28.19 -20.60
CA ASN A 72 -6.49 -28.49 -19.98
C ASN A 72 -5.98 -27.33 -19.11
N THR A 73 -6.90 -26.54 -18.52
CA THR A 73 -6.54 -25.36 -17.74
C THR A 73 -5.58 -25.71 -16.60
N TRP A 74 -5.72 -26.91 -16.02
CA TRP A 74 -4.83 -27.44 -15.00
C TRP A 74 -3.35 -27.50 -15.44
N VAL A 75 -3.06 -27.83 -16.71
CA VAL A 75 -1.69 -27.85 -17.25
C VAL A 75 -1.13 -26.43 -17.30
N MET A 76 -1.94 -25.48 -17.77
CA MET A 76 -1.55 -24.08 -17.86
C MET A 76 -1.31 -23.49 -16.46
N ILE A 77 -2.17 -23.82 -15.50
CA ILE A 77 -2.00 -23.41 -14.11
C ILE A 77 -0.70 -24.00 -13.54
N LEU A 78 -0.50 -25.31 -13.69
CA LEU A 78 0.64 -26.00 -13.10
C LEU A 78 2.00 -25.53 -13.65
N PHE A 79 2.11 -25.34 -14.97
CA PHE A 79 3.39 -25.02 -15.60
C PHE A 79 3.66 -23.53 -15.81
N PHE A 80 2.62 -22.69 -15.82
CA PHE A 80 2.78 -21.25 -16.06
C PHE A 80 2.28 -20.41 -14.91
N ALA A 81 1.01 -20.56 -14.51
CA ALA A 81 0.44 -19.66 -13.51
C ALA A 81 1.08 -19.84 -12.13
N LEU A 82 1.29 -21.09 -11.69
CA LEU A 82 1.82 -21.42 -10.37
C LEU A 82 3.30 -21.02 -10.22
N PRO A 83 4.20 -21.31 -11.18
CA PRO A 83 5.57 -20.79 -11.14
C PRO A 83 5.63 -19.27 -11.21
N ALA A 84 4.80 -18.63 -12.06
CA ALA A 84 4.76 -17.18 -12.16
C ALA A 84 4.27 -16.53 -10.85
N SER A 85 3.22 -17.08 -10.22
CA SER A 85 2.74 -16.66 -8.90
C SER A 85 3.83 -16.82 -7.86
N PHE A 86 4.49 -17.99 -7.81
CA PHE A 86 5.56 -18.23 -6.85
C PHE A 86 6.71 -17.21 -6.98
N VAL A 87 7.14 -16.91 -8.21
CA VAL A 87 8.18 -15.89 -8.46
C VAL A 87 7.69 -14.51 -8.04
N PHE A 88 6.45 -14.16 -8.38
CA PHE A 88 5.85 -12.88 -8.01
C PHE A 88 5.76 -12.72 -6.49
N ASP A 89 5.19 -13.68 -5.79
CA ASP A 89 5.04 -13.67 -4.33
C ASP A 89 6.39 -13.66 -3.63
N THR A 90 7.36 -14.41 -4.15
CA THR A 90 8.73 -14.42 -3.61
C THR A 90 9.41 -13.07 -3.79
N PHE A 91 9.27 -12.44 -4.96
CA PHE A 91 9.81 -11.10 -5.20
C PHE A 91 9.19 -10.06 -4.25
N PHE A 92 7.87 -10.06 -4.09
CA PHE A 92 7.19 -9.12 -3.19
C PHE A 92 7.55 -9.39 -1.73
N ARG A 93 7.66 -10.65 -1.31
CA ARG A 93 8.14 -11.02 0.03
C ARG A 93 9.55 -10.50 0.29
N ILE A 94 10.49 -10.73 -0.62
CA ILE A 94 11.87 -10.25 -0.50
C ILE A 94 11.92 -8.72 -0.47
N ARG A 95 11.19 -8.06 -1.38
CA ARG A 95 11.13 -6.59 -1.41
C ARG A 95 10.56 -6.02 -0.12
N ASN A 96 9.45 -6.56 0.37
CA ASN A 96 8.80 -6.09 1.59
C ASN A 96 9.71 -6.36 2.80
N TRP A 97 10.35 -7.53 2.86
CA TRP A 97 11.34 -7.85 3.89
C TRP A 97 12.54 -6.89 3.86
N TYR A 98 13.07 -6.57 2.68
CA TYR A 98 14.16 -5.60 2.53
C TYR A 98 13.73 -4.21 2.99
N VAL A 99 12.56 -3.74 2.54
CA VAL A 99 12.01 -2.44 2.96
C VAL A 99 11.87 -2.41 4.48
N ARG A 100 11.33 -3.46 5.11
CA ARG A 100 11.21 -3.49 6.58
C ARG A 100 12.55 -3.56 7.29
N SER A 101 13.46 -4.42 6.86
CA SER A 101 14.73 -4.65 7.56
C SER A 101 15.68 -3.46 7.49
N PHE A 102 15.66 -2.72 6.37
CA PHE A 102 16.65 -1.68 6.10
C PHE A 102 16.08 -0.27 5.95
N LEU A 103 14.80 -0.11 5.56
CA LEU A 103 14.19 1.19 5.29
C LEU A 103 13.09 1.57 6.28
N ALA A 104 12.46 0.60 6.94
CA ALA A 104 11.29 0.80 7.78
C ALA A 104 11.60 0.43 9.23
N ALA A 105 11.99 1.43 10.02
CA ALA A 105 12.08 1.27 11.46
C ALA A 105 10.81 1.84 12.09
N PRO A 106 10.16 1.13 13.04
CA PRO A 106 9.00 1.66 13.79
C PRO A 106 9.26 3.06 14.39
N LYS A 107 10.53 3.35 14.75
CA LYS A 107 10.97 4.64 15.28
C LYS A 107 10.87 5.81 14.29
N LEU A 108 10.77 5.54 12.97
CA LEU A 108 10.57 6.54 11.93
C LEU A 108 9.11 6.81 11.61
N HIS A 109 8.15 6.17 12.30
CA HIS A 109 6.71 6.39 12.12
C HIS A 109 6.39 7.89 12.11
N ASP A 110 6.75 8.62 13.17
CA ASP A 110 6.46 10.05 13.31
C ASP A 110 7.06 10.89 12.17
N GLN A 111 8.26 10.54 11.69
CA GLN A 111 8.90 11.24 10.58
C GLN A 111 8.14 11.03 9.27
N ARG A 112 7.62 9.82 9.03
CA ARG A 112 6.79 9.50 7.86
C ARG A 112 5.41 10.16 7.96
N VAL A 113 4.81 10.20 9.16
CA VAL A 113 3.57 10.95 9.40
C VAL A 113 3.78 12.44 9.11
N ARG A 114 4.90 13.03 9.54
CA ARG A 114 5.26 14.42 9.19
C ARG A 114 5.43 14.63 7.69
N GLU A 115 5.90 13.63 6.94
CA GLU A 115 5.94 13.69 5.47
C GLU A 115 4.52 13.72 4.88
N VAL A 116 3.60 12.90 5.38
CA VAL A 116 2.18 12.95 4.96
C VAL A 116 1.59 14.34 5.26
N GLN A 117 1.82 14.88 6.46
CA GLN A 117 1.38 16.24 6.80
C GLN A 117 1.99 17.31 5.87
N ARG A 118 3.28 17.20 5.54
CA ARG A 118 3.95 18.12 4.61
C ARG A 118 3.37 18.04 3.20
N GLN A 119 3.07 16.86 2.70
CA GLN A 119 2.41 16.68 1.39
C GLN A 119 1.02 17.34 1.37
N VAL A 120 0.22 17.15 2.42
CA VAL A 120 -1.12 17.76 2.54
C VAL A 120 -1.03 19.28 2.66
N ARG A 121 -0.10 19.81 3.45
CA ARG A 121 0.13 21.27 3.57
C ARG A 121 0.57 21.88 2.24
N ARG A 122 1.48 21.24 1.52
CA ARG A 122 1.89 21.67 0.17
C ARG A 122 0.71 21.70 -0.80
N TRP A 123 -0.19 20.70 -0.73
CA TRP A 123 -1.41 20.71 -1.53
C TRP A 123 -2.36 21.86 -1.17
N ASN A 124 -2.49 22.18 0.13
CA ASN A 124 -3.25 23.34 0.60
C ASN A 124 -2.65 24.67 0.09
N GLU A 125 -1.33 24.83 0.15
CA GLU A 125 -0.61 26.01 -0.35
C GLU A 125 -0.78 26.20 -1.87
N GLN A 126 -0.97 25.11 -2.62
CA GLN A 126 -1.23 25.13 -4.06
C GLN A 126 -2.69 25.50 -4.42
N GLY A 127 -3.51 25.90 -3.44
CA GLY A 127 -4.86 26.39 -3.67
C GLY A 127 -5.90 25.30 -3.94
N ARG A 128 -5.62 24.04 -3.59
CA ARG A 128 -6.58 22.91 -3.66
C ARG A 128 -7.20 22.68 -5.04
N SER A 129 -6.42 22.87 -6.11
CA SER A 129 -6.91 22.80 -7.50
C SER A 129 -7.50 21.44 -7.92
N LYS A 130 -7.05 20.35 -7.30
CA LYS A 130 -7.50 18.97 -7.54
C LYS A 130 -7.81 18.27 -6.22
N PRO A 131 -8.80 17.37 -6.15
CA PRO A 131 -9.03 16.55 -4.94
C PRO A 131 -7.79 15.71 -4.59
N MET A 132 -7.61 15.35 -3.32
CA MET A 132 -6.54 14.45 -2.90
C MET A 132 -6.99 13.00 -2.87
N CYS A 133 -6.07 12.07 -3.12
CA CYS A 133 -6.29 10.64 -2.89
C CYS A 133 -4.99 9.94 -2.48
N THR A 134 -5.08 8.71 -2.01
CA THR A 134 -3.90 7.91 -1.69
C THR A 134 -3.12 7.55 -2.97
N ALA A 135 -1.80 7.65 -2.93
CA ALA A 135 -0.92 7.29 -4.04
C ALA A 135 -0.80 5.78 -4.29
N ARG A 136 -1.49 4.94 -3.49
CA ARG A 136 -1.52 3.49 -3.68
C ARG A 136 -1.97 3.15 -5.10
N PRO A 137 -1.18 2.43 -5.91
CA PRO A 137 -1.56 2.04 -7.26
C PRO A 137 -2.89 1.28 -7.32
N GLY A 138 -3.70 1.54 -8.34
CA GLY A 138 -5.03 0.91 -8.46
C GLY A 138 -4.99 -0.62 -8.61
N TRP A 139 -3.95 -1.16 -9.23
CA TRP A 139 -3.76 -2.61 -9.41
C TRP A 139 -3.43 -3.36 -8.11
N LEU A 140 -3.05 -2.64 -7.04
CA LEU A 140 -2.86 -3.21 -5.69
C LEU A 140 -4.16 -3.21 -4.87
N THR A 141 -5.25 -2.68 -5.41
CA THR A 141 -6.56 -2.73 -4.77
C THR A 141 -7.25 -4.03 -5.17
N MET A 142 -7.82 -4.75 -4.20
CA MET A 142 -8.67 -5.91 -4.47
C MET A 142 -10.05 -5.47 -4.98
N SER A 143 -10.06 -4.91 -6.18
CA SER A 143 -11.27 -4.46 -6.87
C SER A 143 -11.14 -4.72 -8.37
N THR A 144 -12.24 -5.15 -8.98
CA THR A 144 -12.35 -5.29 -10.44
C THR A 144 -12.47 -3.95 -11.14
N ARG A 145 -12.73 -2.86 -10.40
CA ARG A 145 -12.88 -1.52 -10.96
C ARG A 145 -11.52 -0.87 -11.24
N SER A 146 -11.31 -0.45 -12.48
CA SER A 146 -10.21 0.43 -12.85
C SER A 146 -10.32 1.76 -12.10
N ALA A 147 -9.32 2.08 -11.28
CA ALA A 147 -9.28 3.29 -10.46
C ALA A 147 -8.89 4.56 -11.26
N THR A 148 -9.57 4.82 -12.38
CA THR A 148 -9.30 5.95 -13.30
C THR A 148 -9.42 7.32 -12.63
N PHE A 149 -10.26 7.44 -11.58
CA PHE A 149 -10.42 8.68 -10.82
C PHE A 149 -9.11 9.21 -10.22
N LYS A 150 -8.11 8.35 -10.03
CA LYS A 150 -6.82 8.75 -9.44
C LYS A 150 -5.98 9.62 -10.38
N ASP A 151 -6.27 9.66 -11.67
CA ASP A 151 -5.56 10.50 -12.64
C ASP A 151 -5.87 12.00 -12.47
N ASP A 152 -7.08 12.30 -11.98
CA ASP A 152 -7.54 13.67 -11.72
C ASP A 152 -7.27 14.14 -10.28
N CYS A 153 -6.67 13.28 -9.45
CA CYS A 153 -6.40 13.57 -8.05
C CYS A 153 -4.92 13.88 -7.78
N SER A 154 -4.66 14.73 -6.78
CA SER A 154 -3.34 14.87 -6.16
C SER A 154 -3.05 13.65 -5.29
N ARG A 155 -2.00 12.90 -5.63
CA ARG A 155 -1.67 11.63 -5.00
C ARG A 155 -0.77 11.84 -3.79
N ILE A 156 -1.26 11.54 -2.60
CA ILE A 156 -0.53 11.62 -1.33
C ILE A 156 0.08 10.26 -1.02
N SER A 157 1.40 10.21 -0.91
CA SER A 157 2.14 8.98 -0.61
C SER A 157 2.09 8.68 0.89
N ILE A 158 1.51 7.53 1.23
CA ILE A 158 1.39 7.02 2.60
C ILE A 158 2.17 5.72 2.66
N ASN A 159 3.49 5.80 2.78
CA ASN A 159 4.35 4.61 2.81
C ASN A 159 4.52 4.09 4.24
N LEU A 160 3.43 3.59 4.83
CA LEU A 160 3.33 3.15 6.22
C LEU A 160 2.92 1.66 6.26
N HIS A 161 3.88 0.76 6.47
CA HIS A 161 3.75 -0.71 6.38
C HIS A 161 4.23 -1.46 7.65
N ASP A 162 4.47 -0.77 8.76
CA ASP A 162 5.08 -1.35 9.94
C ASP A 162 4.08 -1.62 11.07
N ILE A 163 4.35 -2.70 11.80
CA ILE A 163 3.74 -2.95 13.12
C ILE A 163 4.55 -2.14 14.13
N ILE A 164 3.91 -1.18 14.79
CA ILE A 164 4.59 -0.18 15.62
C ILE A 164 4.91 -0.78 17.00
N HIS A 165 3.92 -1.39 17.64
CA HIS A 165 4.06 -1.98 18.97
C HIS A 165 2.97 -3.02 19.23
N VAL A 166 3.32 -4.09 19.96
CA VAL A 166 2.37 -5.10 20.47
C VAL A 166 2.35 -4.99 21.99
N ASP A 167 1.19 -4.68 22.56
CA ASP A 167 0.95 -4.61 23.99
C ASP A 167 0.21 -5.87 24.45
N THR A 168 0.93 -6.80 25.07
CA THR A 168 0.38 -8.06 25.58
C THR A 168 -0.40 -7.88 26.89
N VAL A 169 -0.22 -6.76 27.60
CA VAL A 169 -0.91 -6.46 28.87
C VAL A 169 -2.31 -5.95 28.58
N ASN A 170 -2.41 -4.94 27.70
CA ASN A 170 -3.69 -4.37 27.29
C ASN A 170 -4.35 -5.15 26.13
N GLN A 171 -3.65 -6.14 25.57
CA GLN A 171 -4.10 -6.92 24.40
C GLN A 171 -4.42 -6.01 23.21
N LEU A 172 -3.46 -5.14 22.86
CA LEU A 172 -3.57 -4.22 21.73
C LEU A 172 -2.36 -4.35 20.80
N VAL A 173 -2.58 -4.15 19.51
CA VAL A 173 -1.51 -3.99 18.52
C VAL A 173 -1.68 -2.66 17.81
N LYS A 174 -0.63 -1.84 17.81
CA LYS A 174 -0.56 -0.59 17.05
C LYS A 174 0.08 -0.85 15.70
N VAL A 175 -0.64 -0.58 14.62
CA VAL A 175 -0.23 -0.89 13.24
C VAL A 175 -0.39 0.30 12.32
N GLU A 176 0.43 0.33 11.28
CA GLU A 176 0.30 1.25 10.16
C GLU A 176 -0.75 0.78 9.12
N PRO A 177 -1.34 1.69 8.33
CA PRO A 177 -2.49 1.39 7.46
C PRO A 177 -2.19 0.43 6.30
N LEU A 178 -0.95 0.32 5.82
CA LEU A 178 -0.59 -0.60 4.72
C LEU A 178 0.04 -1.90 5.23
N VAL A 179 -0.02 -2.17 6.54
CA VAL A 179 0.24 -3.51 7.06
C VAL A 179 -0.85 -4.44 6.51
N ASP A 180 -0.44 -5.51 5.84
CA ASP A 180 -1.33 -6.56 5.32
C ASP A 180 -1.65 -7.62 6.40
N MET A 181 -2.68 -8.44 6.19
CA MET A 181 -3.13 -9.41 7.19
C MET A 181 -2.10 -10.53 7.41
N GLY A 182 -1.41 -10.97 6.35
CA GLY A 182 -0.28 -11.92 6.46
C GLY A 182 0.86 -11.36 7.33
N GLN A 183 1.11 -10.06 7.19
CA GLN A 183 1.74 -9.13 8.13
C GLN A 183 1.63 -9.50 9.60
N ILE A 184 0.37 -9.39 10.01
CA ILE A 184 -0.06 -9.34 11.39
C ILE A 184 -0.11 -10.75 11.94
N SER A 185 -0.65 -11.70 11.19
CA SER A 185 -0.64 -13.11 11.61
C SER A 185 0.78 -13.63 11.80
N ALA A 186 1.69 -13.39 10.85
CA ALA A 186 3.07 -13.82 10.98
C ALA A 186 3.80 -13.19 12.18
N HIS A 187 3.39 -11.98 12.60
CA HIS A 187 3.98 -11.29 13.74
C HIS A 187 3.36 -11.68 15.09
N LEU A 188 2.03 -11.87 15.15
CA LEU A 188 1.30 -12.17 16.38
C LEU A 188 1.29 -13.66 16.73
N LEU A 189 1.24 -14.56 15.75
CA LEU A 189 1.16 -16.02 16.00
C LEU A 189 2.34 -16.54 16.83
N PRO A 190 3.61 -16.15 16.59
CA PRO A 190 4.73 -16.57 17.45
C PRO A 190 4.64 -16.05 18.88
N LEU A 191 3.88 -14.97 19.11
CA LEU A 191 3.63 -14.41 20.44
C LEU A 191 2.45 -15.09 21.15
N GLY A 192 1.75 -16.01 20.47
CA GLY A 192 0.54 -16.66 20.99
C GLY A 192 -0.68 -15.75 20.95
N TYR A 193 -0.75 -14.82 19.98
CA TYR A 193 -1.89 -13.93 19.80
C TYR A 193 -2.39 -13.94 18.35
N SER A 194 -3.65 -13.54 18.16
CA SER A 194 -4.28 -13.24 16.88
C SER A 194 -5.02 -11.90 16.98
N LEU A 195 -5.34 -11.26 15.86
CA LEU A 195 -6.36 -10.20 15.87
C LEU A 195 -7.69 -10.77 16.35
N ALA A 196 -8.47 -9.95 17.07
CA ALA A 196 -9.84 -10.31 17.46
C ALA A 196 -10.68 -10.69 16.23
N ILE A 197 -10.52 -9.93 15.14
CA ILE A 197 -11.10 -10.23 13.82
C ILE A 197 -9.95 -10.37 12.83
N MET A 198 -9.69 -11.60 12.43
CA MET A 198 -8.69 -11.93 11.40
C MET A 198 -9.40 -12.17 10.07
N VAL A 199 -8.88 -11.58 9.00
CA VAL A 199 -9.40 -11.77 7.63
C VAL A 199 -8.52 -12.78 6.90
N GLU A 200 -9.12 -13.72 6.17
CA GLU A 200 -8.40 -14.85 5.56
C GLU A 200 -7.44 -14.42 4.44
N MET A 201 -7.81 -13.37 3.68
CA MET A 201 -7.01 -12.88 2.58
C MET A 201 -5.80 -12.07 3.06
N GLU A 202 -4.62 -12.67 2.98
CA GLU A 202 -3.35 -12.11 3.49
C GLU A 202 -3.01 -10.73 2.91
N ASP A 203 -3.29 -10.49 1.64
CA ASP A 203 -2.93 -9.26 0.92
C ASP A 203 -3.81 -8.04 1.29
N LEU A 204 -4.89 -8.24 2.05
CA LEU A 204 -5.75 -7.14 2.48
C LEU A 204 -5.06 -6.33 3.57
N THR A 205 -5.02 -5.02 3.37
CA THR A 205 -4.38 -4.08 4.30
C THR A 205 -5.34 -3.59 5.36
N VAL A 206 -4.84 -3.40 6.59
CA VAL A 206 -5.61 -2.90 7.74
C VAL A 206 -6.39 -1.63 7.42
N GLY A 207 -5.75 -0.63 6.81
CA GLY A 207 -6.40 0.65 6.51
C GLY A 207 -7.53 0.52 5.50
N GLY A 208 -7.41 -0.40 4.54
CA GLY A 208 -8.48 -0.72 3.60
C GLY A 208 -9.68 -1.37 4.27
N LEU A 209 -9.43 -2.29 5.21
CA LEU A 209 -10.48 -3.00 5.94
C LEU A 209 -11.19 -2.13 6.97
N LEU A 210 -10.45 -1.25 7.67
CA LEU A 210 -11.01 -0.30 8.63
C LEU A 210 -11.86 0.78 7.95
N MET A 211 -11.37 1.36 6.86
CA MET A 211 -12.07 2.45 6.15
C MET A 211 -13.12 1.95 5.15
N GLY A 212 -13.04 0.69 4.73
CA GLY A 212 -14.00 0.03 3.86
C GLY A 212 -14.96 -0.83 4.67
N VAL A 213 -14.78 -2.15 4.58
CA VAL A 213 -15.51 -3.15 5.38
C VAL A 213 -14.54 -4.26 5.73
N GLY A 214 -14.44 -4.61 7.01
CA GLY A 214 -13.69 -5.76 7.51
C GLY A 214 -14.61 -6.69 8.29
N LEU A 215 -14.98 -7.81 7.67
CA LEU A 215 -15.86 -8.84 8.20
C LEU A 215 -15.21 -10.19 7.92
N GLU A 216 -15.11 -11.09 8.90
CA GLU A 216 -14.66 -12.48 8.67
C GLU A 216 -14.90 -13.44 9.87
N VAL A 217 -14.00 -14.41 10.10
CA VAL A 217 -14.17 -15.66 10.87
C VAL A 217 -14.69 -15.47 12.30
N ASN A 218 -14.37 -14.34 12.95
CA ASN A 218 -14.80 -14.02 14.32
C ASN A 218 -15.82 -12.88 14.42
N SER A 219 -16.34 -12.41 13.29
CA SER A 219 -17.23 -11.26 13.28
C SER A 219 -18.58 -11.52 13.94
N HIS A 220 -18.98 -12.78 14.05
CA HIS A 220 -20.17 -13.18 14.81
C HIS A 220 -20.01 -13.01 16.33
N ILE A 221 -18.77 -12.86 16.83
CA ILE A 221 -18.45 -12.68 18.25
C ILE A 221 -18.08 -11.22 18.54
N TYR A 222 -17.17 -10.65 17.74
CA TYR A 222 -16.59 -9.33 17.98
C TYR A 222 -17.09 -8.23 17.05
N GLY A 223 -17.99 -8.57 16.12
CA GLY A 223 -18.57 -7.62 15.17
C GLY A 223 -17.68 -7.34 13.96
N LEU A 224 -17.55 -6.07 13.55
CA LEU A 224 -16.70 -5.68 12.41
C LEU A 224 -15.30 -5.27 12.87
N LEU A 225 -14.30 -5.36 11.97
CA LEU A 225 -12.89 -5.09 12.32
C LEU A 225 -12.72 -3.73 13.01
N PHE A 226 -13.40 -2.69 12.53
CA PHE A 226 -13.31 -1.35 13.12
C PHE A 226 -13.95 -1.26 14.51
N GLU A 227 -14.87 -2.15 14.87
CA GLU A 227 -15.47 -2.18 16.22
C GLU A 227 -14.47 -2.67 17.27
N THR A 228 -13.46 -3.44 16.83
CA THR A 228 -12.33 -3.90 17.65
C THR A 228 -11.17 -2.90 17.72
N ALA A 229 -11.27 -1.77 17.03
CA ALA A 229 -10.28 -0.70 17.13
C ALA A 229 -10.54 0.14 18.39
N GLU A 230 -9.47 0.51 19.09
CA GLU A 230 -9.54 1.38 20.27
C GLU A 230 -9.13 2.82 19.95
N ARG A 231 -8.23 3.00 18.99
CA ARG A 231 -7.66 4.30 18.65
C ARG A 231 -7.29 4.38 17.17
N PHE A 232 -7.50 5.54 16.56
CA PHE A 232 -6.96 5.89 15.25
C PHE A 232 -6.15 7.18 15.34
N GLU A 233 -5.12 7.27 14.49
CA GLU A 233 -4.43 8.52 14.19
C GLU A 233 -4.65 8.85 12.71
N VAL A 234 -5.10 10.06 12.45
CA VAL A 234 -5.52 10.50 11.12
C VAL A 234 -4.93 11.86 10.80
N VAL A 235 -4.37 11.99 9.60
CA VAL A 235 -4.00 13.27 9.02
C VAL A 235 -5.20 13.83 8.26
N LEU A 236 -5.74 14.95 8.74
CA LEU A 236 -6.90 15.61 8.14
C LEU A 236 -6.52 16.42 6.89
N GLY A 237 -7.51 16.92 6.15
CA GLY A 237 -7.31 17.68 4.92
C GLY A 237 -6.57 19.01 5.09
N ASP A 238 -6.49 19.55 6.30
CA ASP A 238 -5.68 20.73 6.65
C ASP A 238 -4.20 20.37 6.94
N GLY A 239 -3.88 19.08 7.08
CA GLY A 239 -2.56 18.58 7.45
C GLY A 239 -2.31 18.54 8.97
N SER A 240 -3.35 18.73 9.79
CA SER A 240 -3.30 18.44 11.22
C SER A 240 -3.29 16.92 11.45
N LEU A 241 -2.60 16.49 12.50
CA LEU A 241 -2.63 15.10 12.97
C LEU A 241 -3.57 15.05 14.16
N VAL A 242 -4.61 14.25 14.07
CA VAL A 242 -5.62 14.09 15.11
C VAL A 242 -5.63 12.64 15.58
N THR A 243 -5.64 12.45 16.89
CA THR A 243 -6.00 11.18 17.50
C THR A 243 -7.51 11.15 17.71
N CYS A 244 -8.14 10.02 17.42
CA CYS A 244 -9.51 9.77 17.84
C CYS A 244 -9.69 8.39 18.47
N SER A 245 -10.55 8.33 19.46
CA SER A 245 -10.95 7.16 20.23
C SER A 245 -12.39 7.36 20.73
N ARG A 246 -12.92 6.43 21.52
CA ARG A 246 -14.23 6.60 22.17
C ARG A 246 -14.30 7.78 23.14
N THR A 247 -13.15 8.31 23.58
CA THR A 247 -13.06 9.39 24.58
C THR A 247 -12.43 10.67 24.02
N GLU A 248 -11.67 10.58 22.93
CA GLU A 248 -11.00 11.69 22.26
C GLU A 248 -11.53 11.82 20.84
N ASN A 249 -12.11 12.96 20.43
CA ASN A 249 -12.73 13.14 19.11
C ASN A 249 -13.70 12.00 18.71
N PRO A 250 -14.72 11.67 19.54
CA PRO A 250 -15.59 10.50 19.34
C PRO A 250 -16.39 10.57 18.04
N GLU A 251 -16.82 11.77 17.63
CA GLU A 251 -17.52 11.98 16.36
C GLU A 251 -16.69 11.51 15.15
N LEU A 252 -15.39 11.84 15.15
CA LEU A 252 -14.48 11.38 14.10
C LEU A 252 -14.23 9.88 14.20
N PHE A 253 -14.06 9.35 15.42
CA PHE A 253 -13.87 7.92 15.65
C PHE A 253 -15.03 7.07 15.08
N HIS A 254 -16.27 7.52 15.28
CA HIS A 254 -17.46 6.82 14.76
C HIS A 254 -17.71 7.07 13.26
N ALA A 255 -17.27 8.20 12.71
CA ALA A 255 -17.45 8.54 11.29
C ALA A 255 -16.36 7.97 10.37
N LEU A 256 -15.17 7.67 10.90
CA LEU A 256 -14.03 7.17 10.11
C LEU A 256 -14.29 5.82 9.44
N PRO A 257 -14.81 4.79 10.15
CA PRO A 257 -15.15 3.53 9.52
C PRO A 257 -16.12 3.70 8.36
N MET A 258 -15.95 2.89 7.31
CA MET A 258 -16.77 2.95 6.08
C MET A 258 -16.73 4.29 5.31
N SER A 259 -15.88 5.24 5.71
CA SER A 259 -15.71 6.52 4.99
C SER A 259 -14.94 6.38 3.66
N HIS A 260 -14.37 5.20 3.38
CA HIS A 260 -13.47 4.94 2.25
C HIS A 260 -12.28 5.92 2.15
N GLY A 261 -11.86 6.49 3.29
CA GLY A 261 -10.73 7.43 3.36
C GLY A 261 -11.08 8.85 2.92
N THR A 262 -12.36 9.23 2.92
CA THR A 262 -12.82 10.59 2.55
C THR A 262 -12.61 11.62 3.66
N LEU A 263 -12.59 11.19 4.93
CA LEU A 263 -12.45 12.07 6.09
C LEU A 263 -10.98 12.42 6.43
N GLY A 264 -10.03 11.63 5.93
CA GLY A 264 -8.61 11.87 6.16
C GLY A 264 -7.76 10.65 5.83
N PHE A 265 -6.45 10.82 6.03
CA PHE A 265 -5.47 9.76 5.82
C PHE A 265 -5.17 9.06 7.14
N LEU A 266 -5.66 7.83 7.29
CA LEU A 266 -5.28 6.97 8.41
C LEU A 266 -3.77 6.75 8.39
N VAL A 267 -3.10 7.01 9.52
CA VAL A 267 -1.65 6.81 9.66
C VAL A 267 -1.30 5.75 10.71
N SER A 268 -2.14 5.55 11.72
CA SER A 268 -2.02 4.40 12.61
C SER A 268 -3.38 3.98 13.18
N ALA A 269 -3.48 2.71 13.58
CA ALA A 269 -4.64 2.15 14.26
C ALA A 269 -4.18 1.22 15.39
N GLU A 270 -4.88 1.27 16.52
CA GLU A 270 -4.74 0.32 17.63
C GLU A 270 -5.90 -0.66 17.59
N LEU A 271 -5.58 -1.96 17.43
CA LEU A 271 -6.55 -3.04 17.27
C LEU A 271 -6.44 -4.03 18.42
N LYS A 272 -7.57 -4.60 18.82
CA LYS A 272 -7.60 -5.66 19.84
C LYS A 272 -7.01 -6.97 19.33
N ILE A 273 -6.15 -7.57 20.15
CA ILE A 273 -5.63 -8.93 19.96
C ILE A 273 -6.25 -9.88 20.99
N ILE A 274 -6.28 -11.17 20.67
CA ILE A 274 -6.79 -12.25 21.51
C ILE A 274 -5.74 -13.38 21.59
N PRO A 275 -5.60 -14.06 22.73
CA PRO A 275 -4.75 -15.25 22.85
C PRO A 275 -5.34 -16.47 22.14
#